data_AF-A0A6I4VB59-F1
#
_entry.id   AF-A0A6I4VB59-F1
#
_cell.length_a   1.000
_cell.length_b   1.000
_cell.length_c   1.000
_cell.angle_alpha   90.00
_cell.angle_beta   90.00
_cell.angle_gamma   90.00
#
_symmetry.space_group_name_H-M   'P 1'
#
loop_
_entity.id
_entity.type
_entity.pdbx_description
1 polymer ?
#
loop_
_entity_poly.entity_id
_entity_poly.type
_entity_poly.pdbx_seq_one_letter_code
_entity_poly.pdbx_strand_id
1 'polypeptide(L)'
;MNNIMQLSFNDFNKNILETWLYPQNYDFYLPIIIRHNRWMYDDHHIKRYNENPWGLGGDISRLDDKGNWHSLYMIIFKDSFNKWEISSGYNWEMTWHPFKNKDIYVGAGYTVGITLRDNWRYIPIPLVLPLASIGYKLTRFQMTYIPGVYNNGNVYFACLNFQF
;
A
#
# COMPACT_ATOMS: atom_id res chain seq x y z
N MET A 1 -28.89 0.64 -12.96
CA MET A 1 -27.79 0.68 -11.97
C MET A 1 -27.10 -0.69 -11.79
N ASN A 2 -27.79 -1.83 -11.88
CA ASN A 2 -27.16 -3.16 -11.71
C ASN A 2 -26.04 -3.51 -12.71
N ASN A 3 -26.17 -3.12 -13.98
CA ASN A 3 -25.16 -3.47 -15.00
C ASN A 3 -23.80 -2.79 -14.79
N ILE A 4 -23.77 -1.56 -14.26
CA ILE A 4 -22.52 -0.80 -14.09
C ILE A 4 -21.69 -1.39 -12.94
N MET A 5 -22.33 -1.74 -11.82
CA MET A 5 -21.63 -2.37 -10.68
C MET A 5 -21.11 -3.77 -11.05
N GLN A 6 -21.88 -4.55 -11.81
CA GLN A 6 -21.43 -5.87 -12.28
C GLN A 6 -20.22 -5.75 -13.23
N LEU A 7 -20.25 -4.81 -14.18
CA LEU A 7 -19.12 -4.55 -15.06
C LEU A 7 -17.87 -4.13 -14.26
N SER A 8 -18.03 -3.19 -13.33
CA SER A 8 -16.93 -2.73 -12.47
C SER A 8 -16.33 -3.84 -11.60
N PHE A 9 -17.16 -4.74 -11.08
CA PHE A 9 -16.70 -5.87 -10.28
C PHE A 9 -15.97 -6.92 -11.12
N ASN A 10 -16.49 -7.20 -12.33
CA ASN A 10 -15.84 -8.09 -13.27
C ASN A 10 -14.48 -7.56 -13.71
N ASP A 11 -14.37 -6.26 -13.99
CA ASP A 11 -13.11 -5.62 -14.34
C ASP A 11 -12.10 -5.67 -13.18
N PHE A 12 -12.57 -5.47 -11.93
CA PHE A 12 -11.72 -5.60 -10.75
C PHE A 12 -11.15 -7.01 -10.59
N ASN A 13 -12.01 -8.04 -10.66
CA ASN A 13 -11.57 -9.43 -10.56
C ASN A 13 -10.64 -9.83 -11.69
N LYS A 14 -10.95 -9.39 -12.92
CA LYS A 14 -10.08 -9.60 -14.08
C LYS A 14 -8.70 -9.00 -13.84
N ASN A 15 -8.64 -7.76 -13.33
CA ASN A 15 -7.37 -7.11 -13.07
C ASN A 15 -6.52 -7.82 -12.02
N ILE A 16 -7.14 -8.34 -10.95
CA ILE A 16 -6.45 -9.17 -9.95
C ILE A 16 -5.91 -10.46 -10.59
N LEU A 17 -6.77 -11.17 -11.33
CA LEU A 17 -6.40 -12.42 -11.98
C LEU A 17 -5.26 -12.23 -12.98
N GLU A 18 -5.29 -11.18 -13.79
CA GLU A 18 -4.20 -10.86 -14.72
C GLU A 18 -2.90 -10.52 -13.99
N THR A 19 -2.97 -9.82 -12.86
CA THR A 19 -1.78 -9.51 -12.05
C THR A 19 -1.16 -10.79 -11.47
N TRP A 20 -2.00 -11.74 -11.06
CA TRP A 20 -1.55 -13.03 -10.53
C TRP A 20 -0.98 -13.96 -11.61
N LEU A 21 -1.68 -14.08 -12.75
CA LEU A 21 -1.35 -15.04 -13.80
C LEU A 21 -0.25 -14.53 -14.74
N TYR A 22 -0.18 -13.22 -14.96
CA TYR A 22 0.74 -12.58 -15.92
C TYR A 22 1.49 -11.39 -15.28
N PRO A 23 2.23 -11.61 -14.18
CA PRO A 23 3.06 -10.56 -13.60
C PRO A 23 4.20 -10.20 -14.56
N GLN A 24 4.54 -8.91 -14.63
CA GLN A 24 5.66 -8.41 -15.43
C GLN A 24 6.91 -8.25 -14.58
N ASN A 25 6.75 -7.91 -13.29
CA ASN A 25 7.86 -7.60 -12.40
C ASN A 25 7.66 -8.21 -11.01
N TYR A 26 8.76 -8.32 -10.28
CA TYR A 26 8.79 -8.63 -8.86
C TYR A 26 9.41 -7.44 -8.11
N ASP A 27 8.80 -7.04 -7.01
CA ASP A 27 9.25 -5.91 -6.22
C ASP A 27 9.58 -6.34 -4.79
N PHE A 28 10.68 -5.84 -4.23
CA PHE A 28 11.01 -5.97 -2.81
C PHE A 28 10.51 -4.74 -2.04
N TYR A 29 9.74 -4.94 -0.98
CA TYR A 29 9.21 -3.89 -0.11
C TYR A 29 10.05 -3.74 1.15
N LEU A 30 10.47 -2.50 1.39
CA LEU A 30 11.11 -2.07 2.62
C LEU A 30 10.25 -0.99 3.29
N PRO A 31 9.50 -1.34 4.35
CA PRO A 31 8.85 -0.36 5.21
C PRO A 31 9.89 0.59 5.82
N ILE A 32 9.69 1.90 5.66
CA ILE A 32 10.67 2.90 6.13
C ILE A 32 10.08 3.95 7.06
N ILE A 33 8.78 4.23 6.97
CA ILE A 33 8.16 5.28 7.78
C ILE A 33 6.82 4.78 8.33
N ILE A 34 6.66 4.82 9.65
CA ILE A 34 5.36 4.86 10.32
C ILE A 34 5.29 6.19 11.06
N ARG A 35 4.37 7.07 10.68
CA ARG A 35 4.21 8.37 11.36
C ARG A 35 2.76 8.59 11.74
N HIS A 36 2.54 8.84 13.03
CA HIS A 36 1.23 9.22 13.54
C HIS A 36 1.02 10.72 13.32
N ASN A 37 -0.17 11.13 12.88
CA ASN A 37 -0.51 12.53 12.68
C ASN A 37 -0.51 13.27 14.04
N ARG A 38 0.47 14.16 14.25
CA ARG A 38 0.75 14.82 15.53
C ARG A 38 -0.27 15.89 15.93
N TRP A 39 -1.21 16.26 15.06
CA TRP A 39 -2.31 17.19 15.40
C TRP A 39 -3.53 16.49 16.05
N MET A 40 -3.56 15.15 16.04
CA MET A 40 -4.66 14.33 16.57
C MET A 40 -4.25 13.50 17.80
N TYR A 41 -3.08 13.77 18.41
CA TYR A 41 -2.52 13.05 19.56
C TYR A 41 -1.87 14.01 20.57
N ASP A 42 -1.99 13.71 21.86
CA ASP A 42 -1.24 14.39 22.93
C ASP A 42 0.25 14.01 22.91
N ASP A 43 1.14 14.97 23.20
CA ASP A 43 2.60 14.82 23.19
C ASP A 43 3.14 13.67 24.07
N HIS A 44 2.39 13.28 25.12
CA HIS A 44 2.75 12.17 26.01
C HIS A 44 2.59 10.78 25.37
N HIS A 45 1.75 10.63 24.34
CA HIS A 45 1.55 9.36 23.62
C HIS A 45 2.55 9.15 22.47
N ILE A 46 3.01 10.24 21.82
CA ILE A 46 3.93 10.18 20.67
C ILE A 46 5.29 9.57 21.04
N LYS A 47 5.77 9.78 22.28
CA LYS A 47 7.09 9.27 22.73
C LYS A 47 7.16 7.75 22.95
N ARG A 48 6.04 7.02 22.93
CA ARG A 48 6.01 5.56 23.15
C ARG A 48 5.97 4.73 21.86
N TYR A 49 5.67 5.33 20.71
CA TYR A 49 5.46 4.59 19.47
C TYR A 49 6.77 4.44 18.67
N ASN A 50 6.98 3.23 18.14
CA ASN A 50 8.06 2.98 17.20
C ASN A 50 7.73 3.64 15.86
N GLU A 51 8.41 4.73 15.50
CA GLU A 51 8.25 5.42 14.20
C GLU A 51 9.15 4.82 13.10
N ASN A 52 10.02 3.86 13.45
CA ASN A 52 10.89 3.12 12.52
C ASN A 52 10.38 1.68 12.39
N PRO A 53 9.47 1.39 11.44
CA PRO A 53 9.06 0.01 11.18
C PRO A 53 10.28 -0.84 10.86
N TRP A 54 10.33 -2.03 11.45
CA TRP A 54 11.24 -3.08 11.01
C TRP A 54 10.43 -4.17 10.36
N GLY A 55 10.66 -4.41 9.08
CA GLY A 55 9.85 -5.30 8.28
C GLY A 55 10.38 -5.43 6.87
N LEU A 56 9.71 -6.28 6.11
CA LEU A 56 9.99 -6.51 4.71
C LEU A 56 8.76 -7.11 4.04
N GLY A 57 8.75 -7.07 2.73
CA GLY A 57 7.78 -7.80 1.94
C GLY A 57 8.16 -7.83 0.49
N GLY A 58 7.20 -8.18 -0.33
CA GLY A 58 7.34 -8.06 -1.76
C GLY A 58 5.99 -8.06 -2.45
N ASP A 59 6.06 -7.84 -3.75
CA ASP A 59 4.89 -7.94 -4.60
C ASP A 59 5.23 -8.57 -5.95
N ILE A 60 4.17 -8.93 -6.66
CA ILE A 60 4.20 -9.10 -8.10
C ILE A 60 3.41 -7.97 -8.73
N SER A 61 3.92 -7.41 -9.83
CA SER A 61 3.32 -6.22 -10.42
C SER A 61 3.31 -6.22 -11.94
N ARG A 62 2.40 -5.40 -12.51
CA ARG A 62 2.27 -5.19 -13.96
C ARG A 62 1.75 -3.80 -14.28
N LEU A 63 1.95 -3.38 -15.51
CA LEU A 63 1.29 -2.22 -16.11
C LEU A 63 0.14 -2.68 -17.02
N ASP A 64 -1.00 -1.98 -16.98
CA ASP A 64 -2.09 -2.17 -17.94
C ASP A 64 -1.82 -1.40 -19.25
N ASP A 65 -2.71 -1.57 -20.23
CA ASP A 65 -2.63 -0.91 -21.54
C ASP A 65 -2.69 0.63 -21.45
N LYS A 66 -3.20 1.17 -20.34
CA LYS A 66 -3.27 2.61 -20.05
C LYS A 66 -2.04 3.10 -19.28
N GLY A 67 -1.12 2.21 -18.92
CA GLY A 67 0.05 2.50 -18.09
C GLY A 67 -0.27 2.63 -16.60
N ASN A 68 -1.46 2.21 -16.14
CA ASN A 68 -1.75 2.12 -14.70
C ASN A 68 -1.00 0.93 -14.10
N TRP A 69 -0.61 1.08 -12.85
CA TRP A 69 0.13 0.06 -12.13
C TRP A 69 -0.81 -0.81 -11.28
N HIS A 70 -0.58 -2.11 -11.33
CA HIS A 70 -1.31 -3.13 -10.60
C HIS A 70 -0.33 -4.01 -9.84
N SER A 71 -0.65 -4.38 -8.61
CA SER A 71 0.23 -5.23 -7.80
C SER A 71 -0.53 -6.09 -6.81
N LEU A 72 0.01 -7.28 -6.53
CA LEU A 72 -0.41 -8.15 -5.44
C LEU A 72 0.76 -8.26 -4.46
N TYR A 73 0.56 -7.73 -3.26
CA TYR A 73 1.63 -7.56 -2.27
C TYR A 73 1.40 -8.39 -1.02
N MET A 74 2.50 -8.65 -0.32
CA MET A 74 2.50 -9.13 1.06
C MET A 74 3.67 -8.46 1.80
N ILE A 75 3.36 -7.82 2.92
CA ILE A 75 4.33 -7.18 3.80
C ILE A 75 4.15 -7.68 5.24
N ILE A 76 5.26 -7.86 5.94
CA ILE A 76 5.29 -8.21 7.36
C ILE A 76 6.17 -7.18 8.06
N PHE A 77 5.63 -6.48 9.05
CA PHE A 77 6.34 -5.40 9.73
C PHE A 77 6.00 -5.32 11.22
N LYS A 78 6.89 -4.71 11.99
CA LYS A 78 6.63 -4.34 13.39
C LYS A 78 5.75 -3.10 13.44
N ASP A 79 4.62 -3.21 14.11
CA ASP A 79 3.69 -2.11 14.33
C ASP A 79 4.15 -1.18 15.45
N SER A 80 3.32 -0.18 15.76
CA SER A 80 3.62 0.83 16.78
C SER A 80 3.76 0.27 18.21
N PHE A 81 3.25 -0.94 18.48
CA PHE A 81 3.40 -1.68 19.74
C PHE A 81 4.55 -2.69 19.71
N ASN A 82 5.40 -2.66 18.68
CA ASN A 82 6.47 -3.63 18.43
C ASN A 82 5.95 -5.08 18.28
N LYS A 83 4.71 -5.24 17.83
CA LYS A 83 4.09 -6.52 17.48
C LYS A 83 4.14 -6.75 15.98
N TRP A 84 4.14 -8.02 15.57
CA TRP A 84 4.13 -8.33 14.14
C TRP A 84 2.75 -8.06 13.57
N GLU A 85 2.71 -7.28 12.49
CA GLU A 85 1.56 -7.02 11.63
C GLU A 85 1.86 -7.57 10.24
N ILE A 86 0.89 -8.25 9.65
CA ILE A 86 0.96 -8.77 8.28
C ILE A 86 -0.12 -8.05 7.49
N SER A 87 0.24 -7.50 6.34
CA SER A 87 -0.71 -6.91 5.40
C SER A 87 -0.51 -7.51 4.01
N SER A 88 -1.60 -7.86 3.34
CA SER A 88 -1.58 -8.39 1.99
C SER A 88 -2.82 -7.95 1.23
N GLY A 89 -2.66 -7.69 -0.06
CA GLY A 89 -3.78 -7.24 -0.88
C GLY A 89 -3.39 -6.91 -2.31
N TYR A 90 -4.30 -6.20 -2.95
CA TYR A 90 -4.18 -5.71 -4.30
C TYR A 90 -4.05 -4.19 -4.31
N ASN A 91 -3.04 -3.69 -5.02
CA ASN A 91 -2.81 -2.28 -5.25
C ASN A 91 -3.18 -1.91 -6.69
N TRP A 92 -3.80 -0.75 -6.85
CA TRP A 92 -3.99 -0.10 -8.14
C TRP A 92 -3.60 1.37 -8.05
N GLU A 93 -2.80 1.85 -8.99
CA GLU A 93 -2.43 3.26 -9.09
C GLU A 93 -2.51 3.74 -10.54
N MET A 94 -3.22 4.86 -10.75
CA MET A 94 -3.07 5.63 -11.97
C MET A 94 -1.70 6.29 -11.97
N THR A 95 -0.94 6.10 -13.05
CA THR A 95 0.46 6.54 -13.14
C THR A 95 0.61 7.65 -14.17
N TRP A 96 1.33 8.71 -13.83
CA TRP A 96 1.65 9.83 -14.71
C TRP A 96 3.15 10.03 -14.85
N HIS A 97 3.60 10.29 -16.07
CA HIS A 97 5.00 10.61 -16.39
C HIS A 97 5.13 12.10 -16.73
N PRO A 98 5.53 12.96 -15.78
CA PRO A 98 5.59 14.40 -16.00
C PRO A 98 6.71 14.84 -16.96
N PHE A 99 7.67 13.96 -17.28
CA PHE A 99 8.83 14.27 -18.13
C PHE A 99 8.90 13.38 -19.37
N LYS A 100 9.56 13.89 -20.43
CA LYS A 100 9.70 13.19 -21.71
C LYS A 100 10.47 11.87 -21.64
N ASN A 101 11.48 11.78 -20.78
CA ASN A 101 12.29 10.58 -20.59
C ASN A 101 11.54 9.46 -19.84
N LYS A 102 10.35 9.74 -19.29
CA LYS A 102 9.48 8.82 -18.54
C LYS A 102 10.11 8.13 -17.32
N ASP A 103 11.40 8.37 -17.03
CA ASP A 103 12.10 7.78 -15.88
C ASP A 103 11.45 8.13 -14.54
N ILE A 104 10.93 9.35 -14.40
CA ILE A 104 10.19 9.80 -13.22
C ILE A 104 8.71 9.61 -13.46
N TYR A 105 8.03 9.04 -12.47
CA TYR A 105 6.58 8.89 -12.46
C TYR A 105 6.01 9.23 -11.09
N VAL A 106 4.75 9.64 -11.08
CA VAL A 106 3.93 9.81 -9.88
C VAL A 106 2.69 8.95 -10.03
N GLY A 107 2.20 8.41 -8.91
CA GLY A 107 1.05 7.52 -8.88
C GLY A 107 0.05 7.93 -7.81
N ALA A 108 -1.23 7.65 -8.05
CA ALA A 108 -2.28 7.78 -7.06
C ALA A 108 -3.36 6.72 -7.30
N GLY A 109 -3.89 6.15 -6.23
CA GLY A 109 -4.92 5.13 -6.33
C GLY A 109 -5.31 4.57 -4.97
N TYR A 110 -5.43 3.25 -4.88
CA TYR A 110 -5.93 2.58 -3.69
C TYR A 110 -5.37 1.17 -3.53
N THR A 111 -5.45 0.68 -2.30
CA THR A 111 -5.21 -0.72 -1.94
C THR A 111 -6.47 -1.32 -1.34
N VAL A 112 -6.76 -2.57 -1.69
CA VAL A 112 -7.80 -3.40 -1.06
C VAL A 112 -7.14 -4.69 -0.61
N GLY A 113 -7.34 -5.04 0.65
CA GLY A 113 -6.69 -6.23 1.19
C GLY A 113 -7.15 -6.59 2.58
N ILE A 114 -6.27 -7.29 3.29
CA ILE A 114 -6.45 -7.69 4.67
C ILE A 114 -5.20 -7.36 5.49
N THR A 115 -5.41 -6.99 6.75
CA THR A 115 -4.35 -6.89 7.75
C THR A 115 -4.63 -7.83 8.92
N LEU A 116 -3.57 -8.33 9.54
CA LEU A 116 -3.56 -9.22 10.69
C LEU A 116 -2.71 -8.60 11.78
N ARG A 117 -3.32 -8.29 12.93
CA ARG A 117 -2.64 -7.60 14.06
C ARG A 117 -2.88 -8.28 15.40
N ASP A 118 -1.92 -8.14 16.31
CA ASP A 118 -1.97 -8.71 17.66
C ASP A 118 -3.18 -8.19 18.46
N ASN A 119 -3.51 -6.89 18.37
CA ASN A 119 -4.62 -6.26 19.07
C ASN A 119 -5.99 -6.90 18.74
N TRP A 120 -6.11 -7.55 17.58
CA TRP A 120 -7.31 -8.25 17.12
C TRP A 120 -7.12 -9.77 17.07
N ARG A 121 -6.14 -10.29 17.83
CA ARG A 121 -5.81 -11.72 17.88
C ARG A 121 -5.56 -12.33 16.49
N TYR A 122 -5.00 -11.54 15.57
CA TYR A 122 -4.73 -11.95 14.20
C TYR A 122 -5.97 -12.41 13.41
N ILE A 123 -7.18 -11.91 13.77
CA ILE A 123 -8.36 -12.06 12.91
C ILE A 123 -8.15 -11.19 11.66
N PRO A 124 -8.35 -11.72 10.43
CA PRO A 124 -8.21 -10.94 9.20
C PRO A 124 -9.20 -9.78 9.17
N ILE A 125 -8.69 -8.56 9.04
CA ILE A 125 -9.49 -7.34 8.96
C ILE A 125 -9.35 -6.74 7.58
N PRO A 126 -10.47 -6.50 6.88
CA PRO A 126 -10.44 -5.89 5.56
C PRO A 126 -9.92 -4.45 5.66
N LEU A 127 -9.13 -4.05 4.68
CA LEU A 127 -8.67 -2.67 4.53
C LEU A 127 -8.94 -2.17 3.11
N VAL A 128 -9.32 -0.90 3.02
CA VAL A 128 -9.40 -0.12 1.78
C VAL A 128 -8.76 1.23 2.07
N LEU A 129 -7.61 1.49 1.48
CA LEU A 129 -6.81 2.68 1.80
C LEU A 129 -6.38 3.42 0.53
N PRO A 130 -6.24 4.75 0.59
CA PRO A 130 -5.64 5.52 -0.50
C PRO A 130 -4.15 5.18 -0.65
N LEU A 131 -3.66 5.19 -1.88
CA LEU A 131 -2.26 5.10 -2.23
C LEU A 131 -1.79 6.35 -2.98
N ALA A 132 -0.55 6.72 -2.73
CA ALA A 132 0.20 7.64 -3.57
C ALA A 132 1.62 7.11 -3.75
N SER A 133 2.26 7.44 -4.86
CA SER A 133 3.65 7.09 -5.08
C SER A 133 4.41 8.13 -5.89
N ILE A 134 5.72 8.11 -5.73
CA ILE A 134 6.68 8.75 -6.62
C ILE A 134 7.77 7.72 -6.92
N GLY A 135 8.18 7.61 -8.16
CA GLY A 135 9.21 6.67 -8.54
C GLY A 135 10.20 7.22 -9.56
N TYR A 136 11.35 6.56 -9.59
CA TYR A 136 12.42 6.78 -10.54
C TYR A 136 12.93 5.43 -11.01
N LYS A 137 12.74 5.13 -12.30
CA LYS A 137 13.11 3.85 -12.93
C LYS A 137 12.51 2.65 -12.16
N LEU A 138 13.37 1.85 -11.53
CA LEU A 138 13.01 0.61 -10.81
C LEU A 138 12.69 0.84 -9.33
N THR A 139 12.76 2.10 -8.86
CA THR A 139 12.54 2.43 -7.45
C THR A 139 11.26 3.22 -7.30
N ARG A 140 10.36 2.75 -6.43
CA ARG A 140 9.12 3.45 -6.06
C ARG A 140 9.15 3.77 -4.57
N PHE A 141 8.84 5.00 -4.21
CA PHE A 141 8.45 5.37 -2.85
C PHE A 141 6.92 5.43 -2.81
N GLN A 142 6.32 4.45 -2.14
CA GLN A 142 4.86 4.30 -2.04
C GLN A 142 4.41 4.65 -0.63
N MET A 143 3.28 5.33 -0.54
CA MET A 143 2.71 5.77 0.72
C MET A 143 1.20 5.54 0.78
N THR A 144 0.71 5.28 1.98
CA THR A 144 -0.71 5.16 2.29
C THR A 144 -1.04 5.95 3.55
N TYR A 145 -2.29 6.37 3.66
CA TYR A 145 -2.81 7.01 4.85
C TYR A 145 -3.93 6.16 5.42
N ILE A 146 -3.77 5.74 6.67
CA ILE A 146 -4.76 4.96 7.41
C ILE A 146 -5.66 5.96 8.15
N PRO A 147 -6.89 6.22 7.65
CA PRO A 147 -7.81 7.11 8.33
C PRO A 147 -8.26 6.51 9.66
N GLY A 148 -8.54 7.37 10.63
CA GLY A 148 -9.03 6.93 11.93
C GLY A 148 -9.64 8.07 12.73
N VAL A 149 -10.12 7.73 13.92
CA VAL A 149 -10.71 8.68 14.87
C VAL A 149 -9.62 9.24 15.81
N TYR A 150 -9.95 10.28 16.58
CA TYR A 150 -9.01 10.87 17.55
C TYR A 150 -8.43 9.77 18.48
N ASN A 151 -7.10 9.74 18.66
CA ASN A 151 -6.34 8.69 19.35
C ASN A 151 -6.37 7.26 18.77
N ASN A 152 -6.99 7.02 17.60
CA ASN A 152 -7.00 5.69 16.97
C ASN A 152 -6.95 5.79 15.43
N GLY A 153 -5.77 5.58 14.85
CA GLY A 153 -5.49 5.74 13.41
C GLY A 153 -4.84 7.10 13.08
N ASN A 154 -5.09 7.63 11.88
CA ASN A 154 -4.39 8.78 11.30
C ASN A 154 -2.88 8.54 11.15
N VAL A 155 -2.56 7.43 10.51
CA VAL A 155 -1.18 6.97 10.35
C VAL A 155 -0.77 7.10 8.89
N TYR A 156 0.35 7.78 8.67
CA TYR A 156 1.07 7.76 7.42
C TYR A 156 2.04 6.58 7.43
N PHE A 157 1.94 5.72 6.43
CA PHE A 157 2.83 4.59 6.23
C PHE A 157 3.49 4.70 4.87
N ALA A 158 4.80 4.51 4.80
CA ALA A 158 5.51 4.52 3.54
C ALA A 158 6.58 3.43 3.43
N CYS A 159 6.70 2.90 2.22
CA CYS A 159 7.64 1.86 1.83
C CYS A 159 8.49 2.32 0.65
N LEU A 160 9.71 1.82 0.59
CA LEU A 160 10.48 1.76 -0.65
C LEU A 160 10.26 0.41 -1.31
N ASN A 161 9.97 0.44 -2.60
CA ASN A 161 9.79 -0.74 -3.41
C ASN A 161 10.88 -0.74 -4.48
N PHE A 162 11.58 -1.87 -4.61
CA PHE A 162 12.66 -2.05 -5.57
C PHE A 162 12.35 -3.20 -6.52
N GLN A 163 12.22 -2.87 -7.80
CA GLN A 163 11.96 -3.83 -8.87
C GLN A 163 13.25 -4.55 -9.29
N PHE A 164 13.20 -5.86 -9.52
CA PHE A 164 14.35 -6.67 -9.97
C PHE A 164 13.99 -7.73 -11.02
#